data_AF-A0A388PC38-F1
#
_entry.id   AF-A0A388PC38-F1
#
_cell.length_a   1.000
_cell.length_b   1.000
_cell.length_c   1.000
_cell.angle_alpha   90.00
_cell.angle_beta   90.00
_cell.angle_gamma   90.00
#
_symmetry.space_group_name_H-M   'P 1'
#
loop_
_entity.id
_entity.type
_entity.pdbx_description
1 polymer ?
#
loop_
_entity_poly.entity_id
_entity_poly.type
_entity_poly.pdbx_seq_one_letter_code
_entity_poly.pdbx_strand_id
1 'polypeptide(L)'
;MTGLPIIETKGNDVSAFIPTNVISITDGQCFLETDLFNAGVRPAINVGISVSRVGGSAQTKAIKKIAGRLRLDLAQYRELEAFAAFGSDLDAASKAQLERGARMVELLKQGQYSPFSVERQAASIWAGTTGKMDSIPVADIRRFEAEFLDFIARERKQIFDVISATRELTDDTVKSLEEAITTFKTQFKSSVAPAVNEKKADALSGEDNEQITRQVPAVKR
;
A
#
# COMPACT_ATOMS: atom_id res chain seq x y z
N MET A 1 -8.79 -3.64 29.96
CA MET A 1 -8.56 -4.99 29.43
C MET A 1 -8.88 -4.96 27.95
N THR A 2 -8.02 -5.51 27.08
CA THR A 2 -8.25 -5.58 25.62
C THR A 2 -8.40 -7.04 25.23
N GLY A 3 -9.50 -7.40 24.58
CA GLY A 3 -9.77 -8.78 24.14
C GLY A 3 -9.37 -9.01 22.69
N LEU A 4 -8.73 -10.14 22.39
CA LEU A 4 -8.40 -10.60 21.04
C LEU A 4 -8.91 -12.04 20.85
N PRO A 5 -10.23 -12.24 20.70
CA PRO A 5 -10.79 -13.57 20.50
C PRO A 5 -10.33 -14.17 19.16
N ILE A 6 -9.99 -15.47 19.16
CA ILE A 6 -9.62 -16.22 17.96
C ILE A 6 -10.74 -17.23 17.69
N ILE A 7 -11.15 -17.31 16.42
CA ILE A 7 -12.21 -18.20 15.95
C ILE A 7 -11.70 -18.92 14.72
N GLU A 8 -11.92 -20.22 14.68
CA GLU A 8 -11.69 -21.04 13.50
C GLU A 8 -12.96 -21.05 12.64
N THR A 9 -12.84 -20.67 11.37
CA THR A 9 -13.89 -20.84 10.37
C THR A 9 -13.68 -22.16 9.63
N LYS A 10 -14.78 -22.84 9.29
CA LYS A 10 -14.72 -24.06 8.46
C LYS A 10 -14.90 -23.69 7.00
N GLY A 11 -13.97 -24.10 6.14
CA GLY A 11 -14.03 -23.79 4.71
C GLY A 11 -14.05 -22.29 4.39
N ASN A 12 -13.42 -21.46 5.22
CA ASN A 12 -13.45 -19.99 5.14
C ASN A 12 -14.87 -19.37 5.20
N ASP A 13 -15.88 -20.10 5.69
CA ASP A 13 -17.25 -19.60 5.79
C ASP A 13 -17.44 -18.67 7.00
N VAL A 14 -17.58 -17.37 6.72
CA VAL A 14 -17.86 -16.32 7.71
C VAL A 14 -19.34 -16.19 8.06
N SER A 15 -20.23 -16.81 7.28
CA SER A 15 -21.68 -16.75 7.48
C SER A 15 -22.21 -17.79 8.47
N ALA A 16 -21.34 -18.70 8.92
CA ALA A 16 -21.67 -19.68 9.94
C ALA A 16 -22.13 -19.01 11.25
N PHE A 17 -22.95 -19.74 12.03
CA PHE A 17 -23.62 -19.21 13.22
C PHE A 17 -22.65 -18.60 14.25
N ILE A 18 -21.57 -19.32 14.59
CA ILE A 18 -20.60 -18.85 15.60
C ILE A 18 -19.80 -17.62 15.10
N PRO A 19 -19.15 -17.65 13.91
CA PRO A 19 -18.49 -16.46 13.37
C PRO A 19 -19.39 -15.24 13.29
N THR A 20 -20.62 -15.38 12.77
CA THR A 20 -21.58 -14.28 12.64
C THR A 20 -21.90 -13.65 14.00
N ASN A 21 -22.16 -14.47 15.02
CA ASN A 21 -22.45 -13.98 16.36
C ASN A 21 -21.26 -13.21 16.94
N VAL A 22 -20.04 -13.73 16.83
CA VAL A 22 -18.89 -13.03 17.39
C VAL A 22 -18.58 -11.75 16.63
N ILE A 23 -18.69 -11.74 15.29
CA ILE A 23 -18.56 -10.52 14.48
C ILE A 23 -19.55 -9.44 14.93
N SER A 24 -20.77 -9.82 15.29
CA SER A 24 -21.77 -8.86 15.80
C SER A 24 -21.36 -8.24 17.15
N ILE A 25 -20.71 -9.02 18.01
CA ILE A 25 -20.30 -8.63 19.37
C ILE A 25 -18.99 -7.83 19.37
N THR A 26 -18.04 -8.17 18.49
CA THR A 26 -16.72 -7.53 18.45
C THR A 26 -16.74 -6.17 17.75
N ASP A 27 -15.81 -5.30 18.14
CA ASP A 27 -15.60 -3.99 17.50
C ASP A 27 -14.93 -4.06 16.12
N GLY A 28 -14.47 -5.23 15.70
CA GLY A 28 -13.81 -5.41 14.41
C GLY A 28 -13.26 -6.81 14.25
N GLN A 29 -12.78 -7.09 13.06
CA GLN A 29 -12.23 -8.39 12.70
C GLN A 29 -10.99 -8.24 11.82
N CYS A 30 -10.01 -9.09 12.09
CA CYS A 30 -8.89 -9.39 11.20
C CYS A 30 -9.14 -10.76 10.59
N PHE A 31 -9.64 -10.80 9.36
CA PHE A 31 -9.96 -12.06 8.67
C PHE A 31 -8.70 -12.60 7.99
N LEU A 32 -8.31 -13.82 8.36
CA LEU A 32 -7.13 -14.51 7.82
C LEU A 32 -7.55 -15.54 6.78
N GLU A 33 -6.97 -15.50 5.59
CA GLU A 33 -7.30 -16.40 4.49
C GLU A 33 -6.16 -17.36 4.14
N THR A 34 -6.53 -18.61 3.91
CA THR A 34 -5.58 -19.67 3.52
C THR A 34 -4.95 -19.39 2.16
N ASP A 35 -5.71 -18.84 1.21
CA ASP A 35 -5.21 -18.56 -0.14
C ASP A 35 -4.15 -17.46 -0.14
N LEU A 36 -4.37 -16.38 0.64
CA LEU A 36 -3.35 -15.33 0.85
C LEU A 36 -2.09 -15.89 1.50
N PHE A 37 -2.25 -16.76 2.49
CA PHE A 37 -1.12 -17.39 3.18
C PHE A 37 -0.28 -18.27 2.22
N ASN A 38 -0.95 -19.03 1.36
CA ASN A 38 -0.34 -19.90 0.35
C ASN A 38 0.32 -19.10 -0.78
N ALA A 39 -0.24 -17.95 -1.15
CA ALA A 39 0.36 -16.98 -2.07
C ALA A 39 1.55 -16.20 -1.46
N GLY A 40 1.92 -16.49 -0.20
CA GLY A 40 3.06 -15.87 0.47
C GLY A 40 2.78 -14.48 1.05
N VAL A 41 1.51 -14.04 1.12
CA VAL A 41 1.10 -12.83 1.84
C VAL A 41 0.92 -13.18 3.32
N ARG A 42 1.83 -12.69 4.17
CA ARG A 42 1.85 -12.98 5.61
C ARG A 42 2.16 -11.70 6.37
N PRO A 43 1.34 -11.25 7.35
CA PRO A 43 0.13 -11.90 7.87
C PRO A 43 -1.02 -11.85 6.86
N ALA A 44 -1.68 -12.99 6.64
CA ALA A 44 -2.62 -13.25 5.55
C ALA A 44 -3.99 -12.56 5.72
N ILE A 45 -3.98 -11.26 6.04
CA ILE A 45 -5.16 -10.46 6.35
C ILE A 45 -5.86 -10.04 5.05
N ASN A 46 -7.13 -10.41 4.89
CA ASN A 46 -7.95 -9.88 3.82
C ASN A 46 -8.42 -8.45 4.17
N VAL A 47 -7.86 -7.45 3.48
CA VAL A 47 -8.13 -6.02 3.71
C VAL A 47 -9.56 -5.61 3.33
N GLY A 48 -10.21 -6.32 2.41
CA GLY A 48 -11.59 -6.04 2.00
C GLY A 48 -12.61 -6.40 3.07
N ILE A 49 -12.46 -7.59 3.67
CA ILE A 49 -13.40 -8.14 4.68
C ILE A 49 -13.05 -7.66 6.09
N SER A 50 -11.76 -7.43 6.38
CA SER A 50 -11.31 -6.98 7.69
C SER A 50 -11.72 -5.53 7.94
N VAL A 51 -12.27 -5.25 9.12
CA VAL A 51 -12.71 -3.91 9.51
C VAL A 51 -12.42 -3.65 10.99
N SER A 52 -12.33 -2.36 11.33
CA SER A 52 -12.37 -1.89 12.71
C SER A 52 -13.42 -0.80 12.82
N ARG A 53 -14.44 -0.99 13.67
CA ARG A 53 -15.49 -0.01 13.97
C ARG A 53 -14.93 1.18 14.75
N VAL A 54 -13.89 0.97 15.56
CA VAL A 54 -13.17 2.05 16.26
C VAL A 54 -12.39 2.94 15.26
N GLY A 55 -11.86 2.32 14.20
CA GLY A 55 -11.22 3.02 13.09
C GLY A 55 -10.00 3.85 13.51
N GLY A 56 -9.86 5.03 12.88
CA GLY A 56 -8.71 5.92 13.10
C GLY A 56 -8.60 6.54 14.50
N SER A 57 -9.61 6.36 15.37
CA SER A 57 -9.55 6.81 16.78
C SER A 57 -8.56 6.01 17.62
N ALA A 58 -8.26 4.77 17.20
CA ALA A 58 -7.24 3.91 17.85
C ALA A 58 -5.81 4.18 17.33
N GLN A 59 -5.64 5.09 16.37
CA GLN A 59 -4.35 5.34 15.72
C GLN A 59 -3.69 6.61 16.26
N THR A 60 -2.36 6.64 16.24
CA THR A 60 -1.62 7.90 16.40
C THR A 60 -1.90 8.83 15.22
N LYS A 61 -1.72 10.14 15.42
CA LYS A 61 -1.90 11.13 14.35
C LYS A 61 -0.97 10.86 13.16
N ALA A 62 0.26 10.40 13.43
CA ALA A 62 1.20 9.97 12.40
C ALA A 62 0.62 8.87 11.51
N ILE A 63 0.14 7.76 12.09
CA ILE A 63 -0.44 6.65 11.34
C ILE A 63 -1.72 7.08 10.61
N LYS A 64 -2.59 7.87 11.27
CA LYS A 64 -3.83 8.36 10.65
C LYS A 64 -3.56 9.21 9.39
N LYS A 65 -2.53 10.06 9.40
CA LYS A 65 -2.13 10.90 8.25
C LYS A 65 -1.75 10.07 7.03
N ILE A 66 -1.10 8.92 7.22
CA ILE A 66 -0.57 8.09 6.13
C ILE A 66 -1.48 6.91 5.74
N ALA A 67 -2.18 6.30 6.69
CA ALA A 67 -2.96 5.09 6.47
C ALA A 67 -4.39 5.38 5.94
N GLY A 68 -4.80 6.64 5.89
CA GLY A 68 -6.16 7.03 5.49
C GLY A 68 -6.55 6.58 4.08
N ARG A 69 -5.60 6.57 3.13
CA ARG A 69 -5.83 6.09 1.75
C ARG A 69 -5.46 4.62 1.54
N LEU A 70 -4.63 4.06 2.41
CA LEU A 70 -4.07 2.70 2.27
C LEU A 70 -5.14 1.63 2.02
N ARG A 71 -6.24 1.66 2.79
CA ARG A 71 -7.35 0.70 2.63
C ARG A 71 -8.01 0.83 1.26
N LEU A 72 -8.26 2.06 0.82
CA LEU A 72 -8.91 2.33 -0.47
C LEU A 72 -8.00 1.90 -1.63
N ASP A 73 -6.73 2.25 -1.56
CA ASP A 73 -5.74 1.92 -2.59
C ASP A 73 -5.57 0.41 -2.74
N LEU A 74 -5.54 -0.34 -1.62
CA LEU A 74 -5.46 -1.81 -1.64
C LEU A 74 -6.75 -2.47 -2.11
N ALA A 75 -7.92 -1.91 -1.80
CA ALA A 75 -9.20 -2.41 -2.32
C ALA A 75 -9.27 -2.25 -3.85
N GLN A 76 -8.93 -1.06 -4.36
CA GLN A 76 -8.87 -0.79 -5.79
C GLN A 76 -7.81 -1.64 -6.49
N TYR A 77 -6.65 -1.88 -5.85
CA TYR A 77 -5.65 -2.81 -6.38
C TYR A 77 -6.22 -4.21 -6.59
N ARG A 78 -7.01 -4.75 -5.65
CA ARG A 78 -7.62 -6.09 -5.79
C ARG A 78 -8.63 -6.15 -6.94
N GLU A 79 -9.42 -5.10 -7.12
CA GLU A 79 -10.35 -5.00 -8.26
C GLU A 79 -9.59 -4.96 -9.59
N LEU A 80 -8.52 -4.15 -9.67
CA LEU A 80 -7.66 -4.05 -10.86
C LEU A 80 -6.88 -5.34 -11.13
N GLU A 81 -6.39 -6.03 -10.09
CA GLU A 81 -5.68 -7.32 -10.21
C GLU A 81 -6.60 -8.38 -10.83
N ALA A 82 -7.85 -8.45 -10.37
CA ALA A 82 -8.84 -9.35 -10.94
C ALA A 82 -9.15 -9.00 -12.41
N PHE A 83 -9.31 -7.72 -12.73
CA PHE A 83 -9.56 -7.26 -14.10
C PHE A 83 -8.37 -7.54 -15.05
N ALA A 84 -7.15 -7.29 -14.59
CA ALA A 84 -5.92 -7.54 -15.34
C ALA A 84 -5.73 -9.03 -15.68
N ALA A 85 -6.18 -9.93 -14.80
CA ALA A 85 -6.10 -11.39 -15.02
C ALA A 85 -6.93 -11.85 -16.25
N PHE A 86 -7.93 -11.07 -16.67
CA PHE A 86 -8.72 -11.35 -17.88
C PHE A 86 -8.09 -10.79 -19.17
N GLY A 87 -6.84 -10.30 -19.12
CA GLY A 87 -6.07 -9.89 -20.31
C GLY A 87 -6.53 -8.57 -20.92
N SER A 88 -7.16 -7.69 -20.14
CA SER A 88 -7.62 -6.39 -20.61
C SER A 88 -6.49 -5.37 -20.65
N ASP A 89 -6.44 -4.54 -21.69
CA ASP A 89 -5.52 -3.39 -21.75
C ASP A 89 -5.91 -2.38 -20.67
N LEU A 90 -4.96 -2.09 -19.78
CA LEU A 90 -5.08 -1.08 -18.73
C LEU A 90 -4.55 0.25 -19.26
N ASP A 91 -5.25 1.34 -18.97
CA ASP A 91 -4.72 2.68 -19.18
C ASP A 91 -3.51 2.94 -18.24
N ALA A 92 -2.72 3.98 -18.55
CA ALA A 92 -1.50 4.27 -17.83
C ALA A 92 -1.73 4.52 -16.32
N ALA A 93 -2.86 5.13 -15.94
CA ALA A 93 -3.16 5.38 -14.54
C ALA A 93 -3.47 4.07 -13.79
N SER A 94 -4.29 3.19 -14.39
CA SER A 94 -4.58 1.88 -13.81
C SER A 94 -3.35 0.98 -13.74
N LYS A 95 -2.45 1.03 -14.74
CA LYS A 95 -1.16 0.31 -14.67
C LYS A 95 -0.32 0.79 -13.50
N ALA A 96 -0.16 2.12 -13.33
CA ALA A 96 0.60 2.69 -12.23
C ALA A 96 -0.01 2.31 -10.86
N GLN A 97 -1.34 2.27 -10.77
CA GLN A 97 -2.04 1.86 -9.57
C GLN A 97 -1.86 0.37 -9.25
N LEU A 98 -1.96 -0.50 -10.26
CA LEU A 98 -1.70 -1.94 -10.12
C LEU A 98 -0.28 -2.19 -9.62
N GLU A 99 0.68 -1.49 -10.22
CA GLU A 99 2.09 -1.56 -9.87
C GLU A 99 2.39 -1.08 -8.45
N ARG A 100 1.79 0.04 -8.02
CA ARG A 100 1.93 0.52 -6.64
C ARG A 100 1.28 -0.46 -5.67
N GLY A 101 0.09 -0.97 -5.98
CA GLY A 101 -0.62 -1.94 -5.15
C GLY A 101 0.19 -3.21 -4.93
N ALA A 102 0.85 -3.75 -5.97
CA ALA A 102 1.75 -4.90 -5.84
C ALA A 102 2.91 -4.64 -4.87
N ARG A 103 3.52 -3.45 -4.93
CA ARG A 103 4.58 -3.03 -3.99
C ARG A 103 4.03 -2.85 -2.57
N MET A 104 2.82 -2.32 -2.42
CA MET A 104 2.17 -2.20 -1.11
C MET A 104 1.86 -3.56 -0.48
N VAL A 105 1.43 -4.54 -1.28
CA VAL A 105 1.22 -5.92 -0.80
C VAL A 105 2.53 -6.52 -0.31
N GLU A 106 3.64 -6.34 -1.03
CA GLU A 106 4.96 -6.80 -0.56
C GLU A 106 5.42 -6.06 0.70
N LEU A 107 5.20 -4.75 0.78
CA LEU A 107 5.57 -3.92 1.93
C LEU A 107 4.85 -4.35 3.22
N LEU A 108 3.59 -4.79 3.11
CA LEU A 108 2.81 -5.24 4.25
C LEU A 108 3.15 -6.68 4.70
N LYS A 109 4.07 -7.37 4.01
CA LYS A 109 4.52 -8.70 4.43
C LYS A 109 5.51 -8.60 5.59
N GLN A 110 5.19 -9.27 6.68
CA GLN A 110 5.98 -9.26 7.89
C GLN A 110 6.30 -10.68 8.38
N GLY A 111 7.55 -10.89 8.79
CA GLY A 111 7.98 -12.15 9.39
C GLY A 111 7.38 -12.34 10.78
N GLN A 112 7.18 -13.59 11.17
CA GLN A 112 6.77 -13.93 12.54
C GLN A 112 7.84 -13.48 13.54
N TYR A 113 7.42 -13.01 14.71
CA TYR A 113 8.29 -12.54 15.79
C TYR A 113 9.18 -11.33 15.45
N SER A 114 8.85 -10.60 14.39
CA SER A 114 9.57 -9.37 14.00
C SER A 114 8.64 -8.15 14.06
N PRO A 115 8.07 -7.80 15.24
CA PRO A 115 7.18 -6.65 15.35
C PRO A 115 7.94 -5.34 15.09
N PHE A 116 7.31 -4.41 14.39
CA PHE A 116 7.86 -3.06 14.20
C PHE A 116 7.31 -2.11 15.25
N SER A 117 8.14 -1.19 15.73
CA SER A 117 7.68 -0.05 16.51
C SER A 117 6.88 0.92 15.64
N VAL A 118 6.07 1.78 16.27
CA VAL A 118 5.13 2.68 15.56
C VAL A 118 5.87 3.62 14.62
N GLU A 119 7.03 4.11 15.02
CA GLU A 119 7.86 5.01 14.22
C GLU A 119 8.48 4.31 12.99
N ARG A 120 8.87 3.03 13.11
CA ARG A 120 9.31 2.22 11.95
C ARG A 120 8.15 1.95 11.00
N GLN A 121 6.98 1.58 11.53
CA GLN A 121 5.76 1.39 10.73
C GLN A 121 5.37 2.68 10.00
N ALA A 122 5.44 3.82 10.68
CA ALA A 122 5.10 5.11 10.10
C ALA A 122 6.02 5.46 8.91
N ALA A 123 7.34 5.29 9.06
CA ALA A 123 8.29 5.54 7.98
C ALA A 123 8.10 4.58 6.79
N SER A 124 7.87 3.30 7.06
CA SER A 124 7.61 2.28 6.02
C SER A 124 6.34 2.60 5.22
N ILE A 125 5.20 2.74 5.90
CA ILE A 125 3.90 3.00 5.25
C ILE A 125 3.91 4.34 4.53
N TRP A 126 4.57 5.35 5.09
CA TRP A 126 4.75 6.65 4.43
C TRP A 126 5.49 6.51 3.09
N ALA A 127 6.60 5.78 3.07
CA ALA A 127 7.40 5.59 1.85
C ALA A 127 6.64 4.83 0.75
N GLY A 128 5.81 3.86 1.13
CA GLY A 128 4.91 3.16 0.22
C GLY A 128 3.78 4.03 -0.32
N THR A 129 3.01 4.67 0.57
CA THR A 129 1.81 5.44 0.19
C THR A 129 2.12 6.71 -0.60
N THR A 130 3.31 7.30 -0.43
CA THR A 130 3.74 8.49 -1.19
C THR A 130 4.41 8.16 -2.52
N GLY A 131 4.46 6.89 -2.92
CA GLY A 131 5.07 6.44 -4.18
C GLY A 131 6.60 6.53 -4.21
N LYS A 132 7.24 6.75 -3.05
CA LYS A 132 8.71 6.79 -2.98
C LYS A 132 9.33 5.42 -3.25
N MET A 133 8.57 4.33 -3.24
CA MET A 133 9.06 3.00 -3.62
C MET A 133 8.72 2.59 -5.06
N ASP A 134 8.07 3.44 -5.87
CA ASP A 134 7.60 3.07 -7.22
C ASP A 134 8.77 2.69 -8.17
N SER A 135 9.94 3.31 -7.98
CA SER A 135 11.15 2.99 -8.75
C SER A 135 11.84 1.67 -8.37
N ILE A 136 11.42 1.03 -7.27
CA ILE A 136 12.04 -0.19 -6.75
C ILE A 136 11.29 -1.40 -7.31
N PRO A 137 11.98 -2.43 -7.84
CA PRO A 137 11.35 -3.66 -8.27
C PRO A 137 10.61 -4.36 -7.13
N VAL A 138 9.46 -4.96 -7.43
CA VAL A 138 8.60 -5.65 -6.44
C VAL A 138 9.38 -6.67 -5.61
N ALA A 139 10.26 -7.44 -6.24
CA ALA A 139 11.08 -8.46 -5.58
C ALA A 139 12.04 -7.90 -4.51
N ASP A 140 12.42 -6.62 -4.62
CA ASP A 140 13.37 -5.97 -3.72
C ASP A 140 12.69 -5.14 -2.62
N ILE A 141 11.37 -4.96 -2.63
CA ILE A 141 10.66 -4.05 -1.72
C ILE A 141 10.94 -4.38 -0.25
N ARG A 142 10.86 -5.66 0.14
CA ARG A 142 11.08 -6.08 1.53
C ARG A 142 12.53 -5.86 1.98
N ARG A 143 13.48 -6.05 1.08
CA ARG A 143 14.91 -5.80 1.35
C ARG A 143 15.16 -4.30 1.46
N PHE A 144 14.61 -3.52 0.54
CA PHE A 144 14.66 -2.07 0.56
C PHE A 144 14.08 -1.50 1.87
N GLU A 145 12.90 -1.97 2.30
CA GLU A 145 12.28 -1.54 3.55
C GLU A 145 13.18 -1.81 4.76
N ALA A 146 13.66 -3.05 4.90
CA ALA A 146 14.52 -3.43 6.03
C ALA A 146 15.79 -2.58 6.07
N GLU A 147 16.51 -2.48 4.95
CA GLU A 147 17.75 -1.70 4.86
C GLU A 147 17.50 -0.20 5.06
N PHE A 148 16.39 0.34 4.55
CA PHE A 148 16.01 1.74 4.72
C PHE A 148 15.70 2.09 6.18
N LEU A 149 14.92 1.23 6.87
CA LEU A 149 14.62 1.43 8.28
C LEU A 149 15.88 1.33 9.15
N ASP A 150 16.82 0.46 8.79
CA ASP A 150 18.10 0.33 9.49
C ASP A 150 19.06 1.48 9.17
N PHE A 151 19.01 2.03 7.95
CA PHE A 151 19.68 3.28 7.60
C PHE A 151 19.17 4.44 8.45
N ILE A 152 17.85 4.63 8.58
CA ILE A 152 17.29 5.67 9.44
C ILE A 152 17.75 5.46 10.89
N ALA A 153 17.69 4.22 11.40
CA ALA A 153 18.09 3.92 12.76
C ALA A 153 19.56 4.26 13.06
N ARG A 154 20.45 4.11 12.08
CA ARG A 154 21.90 4.36 12.22
C ARG A 154 22.29 5.81 11.96
N GLU A 155 21.75 6.43 10.92
CA GLU A 155 22.24 7.73 10.41
C GLU A 155 21.28 8.90 10.62
N ARG A 156 20.00 8.62 10.86
CA ARG A 156 18.93 9.65 10.95
C ARG A 156 17.98 9.35 12.10
N LYS A 157 18.51 8.87 13.23
CA LYS A 157 17.73 8.40 14.39
C LYS A 157 16.74 9.44 14.92
N GLN A 158 17.06 10.73 14.80
CA GLN A 158 16.17 11.81 15.24
C GLN A 158 14.77 11.72 14.61
N ILE A 159 14.64 11.19 13.39
CA ILE A 159 13.33 10.99 12.75
C ILE A 159 12.46 10.06 13.61
N PHE A 160 13.01 8.93 14.06
CA PHE A 160 12.30 7.97 14.91
C PHE A 160 12.00 8.54 16.29
N ASP A 161 12.94 9.26 16.88
CA ASP A 161 12.76 9.89 18.20
C ASP A 161 11.61 10.92 18.17
N VAL A 162 11.54 11.75 17.11
CA VAL A 162 10.47 12.74 16.94
C VAL A 162 9.11 12.06 16.75
N ILE A 163 9.01 11.03 15.90
CA ILE A 163 7.74 10.33 15.66
C ILE A 163 7.26 9.63 16.93
N SER A 164 8.16 8.98 17.66
CA SER A 164 7.85 8.29 18.92
C SER A 164 7.35 9.28 20.00
N ALA A 165 8.04 10.41 20.17
CA ALA A 165 7.72 11.40 21.19
C ALA A 165 6.44 12.19 20.88
N THR A 166 6.31 12.68 19.64
CA THR A 166 5.19 13.54 19.24
C THR A 166 3.96 12.76 18.81
N ARG A 167 4.14 11.49 18.38
CA ARG A 167 3.11 10.67 17.75
C ARG A 167 2.51 11.32 16.49
N GLU A 168 3.23 12.27 15.90
CA GLU A 168 2.83 13.08 14.77
C GLU A 168 3.89 13.02 13.66
N LEU A 169 3.44 13.24 12.42
CA LEU A 169 4.30 13.33 11.25
C LEU A 169 4.22 14.76 10.70
N THR A 170 4.98 15.66 11.33
CA THR A 170 5.07 17.07 10.96
C THR A 170 5.73 17.23 9.60
N ASP A 171 5.52 18.36 8.94
CA ASP A 171 6.06 18.57 7.59
C ASP A 171 7.60 18.61 7.58
N ASP A 172 8.24 19.05 8.66
CA ASP A 172 9.69 18.97 8.82
C ASP A 172 10.20 17.53 8.96
N THR A 173 9.45 16.68 9.65
CA THR A 173 9.75 15.24 9.74
C THR A 173 9.59 14.57 8.38
N VAL A 174 8.56 14.96 7.61
CA VAL A 174 8.36 14.48 6.24
C VAL A 174 9.51 14.89 5.34
N LYS A 175 9.96 16.15 5.37
CA LYS A 175 11.13 16.60 4.61
C LYS A 175 12.38 15.81 4.96
N SER A 176 12.62 15.58 6.24
CA SER A 176 13.75 14.76 6.71
C SER A 176 13.66 13.32 6.20
N LEU A 177 12.47 12.73 6.15
CA LEU A 177 12.22 11.42 5.54
C LEU A 177 12.45 11.41 4.03
N GLU A 178 12.06 12.48 3.32
CA GLU A 178 12.30 12.64 1.88
C GLU A 178 13.79 12.73 1.54
N GLU A 179 14.55 13.49 2.32
CA GLU A 179 16.01 13.56 2.18
C GLU A 179 16.65 12.20 2.48
N ALA A 180 16.21 11.53 3.56
CA ALA A 180 16.72 10.22 3.95
C ALA A 180 16.48 9.16 2.87
N ILE A 181 15.26 9.06 2.32
CA ILE A 181 14.95 8.07 1.29
C ILE A 181 15.66 8.37 -0.04
N THR A 182 15.80 9.66 -0.40
CA THR A 182 16.53 10.06 -1.60
C THR A 182 18.01 9.71 -1.48
N THR A 183 18.61 9.95 -0.31
CA THR A 183 19.99 9.55 -0.01
C THR A 183 20.15 8.03 -0.03
N PHE A 184 19.22 7.30 0.60
CA PHE A 184 19.30 5.85 0.66
C PHE A 184 19.15 5.19 -0.71
N LYS A 185 18.29 5.71 -1.58
CA LYS A 185 18.11 5.22 -2.95
C LYS A 185 19.38 5.24 -3.79
N THR A 186 20.29 6.19 -3.58
CA THR A 186 21.56 6.22 -4.33
C THR A 186 22.55 5.15 -3.85
N GLN A 187 22.39 4.68 -2.61
CA GLN A 187 23.20 3.62 -2.01
C GLN A 187 22.61 2.23 -2.29
N PHE A 188 21.29 2.14 -2.42
CA PHE A 188 20.59 0.88 -2.64
C PHE A 188 20.88 0.32 -4.05
N LYS A 189 21.34 -0.93 -4.09
CA LYS A 189 21.53 -1.68 -5.33
C LYS A 189 20.41 -2.70 -5.50
N SER A 190 19.59 -2.46 -6.51
CA SER A 190 18.57 -3.41 -6.97
C SER A 190 19.23 -4.73 -7.38
N SER A 191 18.59 -5.85 -7.03
CA SER A 191 19.00 -7.19 -7.47
C SER A 191 18.61 -7.46 -8.93
N VAL A 192 17.59 -6.75 -9.41
CA VAL A 192 17.14 -6.79 -10.79
C VAL A 192 17.83 -5.66 -11.57
N ALA A 193 18.48 -6.01 -12.69
CA ALA A 193 19.00 -5.00 -13.62
C ALA A 193 17.82 -4.13 -14.13
N PRO A 194 17.98 -2.80 -14.23
CA PRO A 194 16.92 -1.94 -14.73
C PRO A 194 16.48 -2.43 -16.12
N ALA A 195 15.17 -2.61 -16.32
CA ALA A 195 14.62 -2.94 -17.63
C ALA A 195 15.05 -1.85 -18.61
N VAL A 196 15.81 -2.23 -19.64
CA VAL A 196 16.53 -1.29 -20.52
C VAL A 196 15.57 -0.49 -21.43
N ASN A 197 14.25 -0.71 -21.36
CA ASN A 197 13.27 -0.13 -22.29
C ASN A 197 11.85 0.04 -21.71
N GLU A 198 11.68 0.71 -20.58
CA GLU A 198 10.39 1.37 -20.30
C GLU A 198 10.52 2.86 -20.65
N LYS A 199 9.79 3.30 -21.68
CA LYS A 199 9.61 4.73 -21.96
C LYS A 199 9.05 5.36 -20.68
N LYS A 200 9.68 6.43 -20.19
CA LYS A 200 9.09 7.27 -19.13
C LYS A 200 7.66 7.59 -19.57
N ALA A 201 6.69 7.34 -18.71
CA ALA A 201 5.34 7.82 -18.92
C ALA A 201 5.41 9.36 -18.95
N ASP A 202 5.37 9.92 -20.15
CA ASP A 202 5.27 11.37 -20.33
C ASP A 202 3.92 11.81 -19.75
N ALA A 203 3.96 12.79 -18.86
CA ALA A 203 2.75 13.46 -18.42
C ALA A 203 2.12 14.15 -19.64
N LEU A 204 0.96 13.68 -20.08
CA LEU A 204 0.16 14.37 -21.08
C LEU A 204 -0.23 15.74 -20.53
N SER A 205 0.43 16.79 -21.01
CA SER A 205 -0.07 18.15 -20.94
C SER A 205 -1.31 18.22 -21.82
N GLY A 206 -2.49 18.14 -21.20
CA GLY A 206 -3.75 18.21 -21.92
C GLY A 206 -3.99 19.61 -22.47
N GLU A 207 -3.82 19.76 -23.79
CA GLU A 207 -4.47 20.80 -24.61
C GLU A 207 -4.70 20.27 -26.02
N ASP A 208 -5.52 19.23 -26.18
CA ASP A 208 -6.13 18.91 -27.48
C ASP A 208 -7.57 19.41 -27.49
N ASN A 209 -7.76 20.62 -28.03
CA ASN A 209 -9.08 21.14 -28.39
C ASN A 209 -9.63 20.32 -29.57
N GLU A 210 -10.43 19.29 -29.29
CA GLU A 210 -11.21 18.59 -30.31
C GLU A 210 -12.25 19.54 -30.93
N GLN A 211 -11.96 20.09 -32.11
CA GLN A 211 -12.97 20.72 -32.97
C GLN A 211 -13.75 19.66 -33.73
N ILE A 212 -14.97 19.38 -33.28
CA ILE A 212 -15.94 18.55 -34.01
C ILE A 212 -16.40 19.31 -35.26
N THR A 213 -15.83 18.96 -36.42
CA THR A 213 -16.30 19.48 -37.71
C THR A 213 -17.40 18.56 -38.26
N ARG A 214 -18.66 19.00 -38.16
CA ARG A 214 -19.82 18.25 -38.67
C ARG A 214 -19.88 18.36 -40.19
N GLN A 215 -19.50 17.29 -40.90
CA GLN A 215 -19.59 17.22 -42.35
C GLN A 215 -21.05 16.93 -42.77
N VAL A 216 -21.72 17.90 -43.40
CA VAL A 216 -23.05 17.71 -43.98
C VAL A 216 -22.87 17.23 -45.44
N PRO A 217 -23.37 16.05 -45.83
CA PRO A 217 -23.28 15.59 -47.22
C PRO A 217 -24.20 16.43 -48.12
N ALA A 218 -23.69 16.83 -49.28
CA ALA A 218 -24.41 17.64 -50.26
C ALA A 218 -25.58 16.86 -50.89
N VAL A 219 -26.75 17.50 -50.93
CA VAL A 219 -27.96 17.02 -51.61
C VAL A 219 -27.69 17.00 -53.12
N LYS A 220 -27.79 15.82 -53.76
CA LYS A 220 -27.83 15.71 -55.22
C LYS A 220 -29.25 16.03 -55.71
N ARG A 221 -29.30 16.96 -56.67
CA ARG A 221 -30.43 17.51 -57.46
C ARG A 221 -31.77 16.79 -57.39
#